data_AF-D5DEI4-F1
#
_entry.id   AF-D5DEI4-F1
#
_cell.length_a   1.000
_cell.length_b   1.000
_cell.length_c   1.000
_cell.angle_alpha   90.00
_cell.angle_beta   90.00
_cell.angle_gamma   90.00
#
_symmetry.space_group_name_H-M   'P 1'
#
loop_
_entity.id
_entity.type
_entity.pdbx_description
1 polymer ?
#
loop_
_entity_poly.entity_id
_entity_poly.type
_entity_poly.pdbx_seq_one_letter_code
_entity_poly.pdbx_strand_id
1 'polypeptide(L)'
;MAFVKKINISSEAKSMGIDFYVPFLIILIAILYTCFSPDLESLQYISRIIEFVVCPIAAWWSVYLFLNHSVDKDKTAELTPNSSPSILSYGLIRVTSFFLIFLAAFFVLLISITLRYPYPYISLFNLTIIYAPQTVLYCYLGFFLMVLSRNIAIPLFILLTYIAVKYWTTRDISIYNVMSFSIDMQLYPRIILLAVKNIALALALAVAGHFILVRRKKI
;
A
#
# COMPACT_ATOMS: atom_id res chain seq x y z
N MET A 1 -0.88 30.81 12.09
CA MET A 1 -0.04 29.59 12.06
C MET A 1 -0.86 28.47 12.69
N ALA A 2 -1.54 27.64 11.88
CA ALA A 2 -2.40 26.60 12.41
C ALA A 2 -1.54 25.48 13.01
N PHE A 3 -1.69 25.23 14.30
CA PHE A 3 -1.07 24.12 15.01
C PHE A 3 -1.34 22.82 14.23
N VAL A 4 -0.28 22.23 13.64
CA VAL A 4 -0.35 20.88 13.08
C VAL A 4 -0.66 19.97 14.25
N LYS A 5 -1.90 19.50 14.33
CA LYS A 5 -2.33 18.56 15.38
C LYS A 5 -1.47 17.31 15.20
N LYS A 6 -0.61 17.01 16.18
CA LYS A 6 0.33 15.89 16.13
C LYS A 6 -0.45 14.59 15.86
N ILE A 7 -0.06 13.85 14.82
CA ILE A 7 -0.67 12.55 14.52
C ILE A 7 -0.34 11.60 15.68
N ASN A 8 -1.38 11.07 16.31
CA ASN A 8 -1.22 10.08 17.36
C ASN A 8 -1.36 8.66 16.77
N ILE A 9 -0.26 8.15 16.23
CA ILE A 9 -0.19 6.81 15.61
C ILE A 9 -0.71 5.73 16.56
N SER A 10 -0.40 5.82 17.86
CA SER A 10 -0.85 4.84 18.85
C SER A 10 -2.38 4.81 19.00
N SER A 11 -3.02 5.98 19.02
CA SER A 11 -4.48 6.07 19.08
C SER A 11 -5.14 5.50 17.81
N GLU A 12 -4.58 5.80 16.66
CA GLU A 12 -5.07 5.33 15.35
C GLU A 12 -4.92 3.80 15.24
N ALA A 13 -3.76 3.25 15.61
CA ALA A 13 -3.52 1.82 15.65
C ALA A 13 -4.48 1.09 16.61
N LYS A 14 -4.73 1.64 17.80
CA LYS A 14 -5.73 1.12 18.74
C LYS A 14 -7.14 1.11 18.13
N SER A 15 -7.47 2.14 17.36
CA SER A 15 -8.80 2.24 16.72
C SER A 15 -9.02 1.20 15.60
N MET A 16 -7.95 0.80 14.91
CA MET A 16 -8.01 -0.26 13.89
C MET A 16 -8.07 -1.67 14.48
N GLY A 17 -7.66 -1.86 15.75
CA GLY A 17 -7.63 -3.16 16.39
C GLY A 17 -6.75 -4.16 15.65
N ILE A 18 -7.32 -5.31 15.26
CA ILE A 18 -6.60 -6.41 14.59
C ILE A 18 -6.10 -5.98 13.21
N ASP A 19 -6.83 -5.13 12.49
CA ASP A 19 -6.49 -4.69 11.14
C ASP A 19 -5.15 -3.93 11.09
N PHE A 20 -4.70 -3.37 12.21
CA PHE A 20 -3.38 -2.74 12.29
C PHE A 20 -2.25 -3.75 12.07
N TYR A 21 -2.39 -4.99 12.54
CA TYR A 21 -1.32 -5.99 12.53
C TYR A 21 -1.22 -6.78 11.23
N VAL A 22 -2.24 -6.72 10.36
CA VAL A 22 -2.32 -7.53 9.13
C VAL A 22 -1.12 -7.31 8.20
N PRO A 23 -0.68 -6.08 7.86
CA PRO A 23 0.49 -5.87 7.02
C PRO A 23 1.77 -6.45 7.61
N PHE A 24 1.95 -6.34 8.94
CA PHE A 24 3.11 -6.91 9.63
C PHE A 24 3.10 -8.44 9.58
N LEU A 25 1.94 -9.07 9.78
CA LEU A 25 1.79 -10.52 9.70
C LEU A 25 2.15 -11.03 8.29
N ILE A 26 1.66 -10.36 7.24
CA ILE A 26 1.96 -10.72 5.85
C ILE A 26 3.46 -10.57 5.54
N ILE A 27 4.08 -9.48 5.98
CA ILE A 27 5.54 -9.28 5.84
C ILE A 27 6.30 -10.37 6.60
N LEU A 28 5.90 -10.70 7.83
CA LEU A 28 6.53 -11.75 8.63
C LEU A 28 6.47 -13.11 7.93
N ILE A 29 5.31 -13.47 7.38
CA ILE A 29 5.15 -14.71 6.60
C ILE A 29 6.09 -14.72 5.39
N ALA A 30 6.20 -13.60 4.67
CA ALA A 30 7.12 -13.48 3.54
C ALA A 30 8.60 -13.61 3.96
N ILE A 31 8.98 -13.05 5.11
CA ILE A 31 10.32 -13.20 5.69
C ILE A 31 10.58 -14.66 6.04
N LEU A 32 9.66 -15.32 6.76
CA LEU A 32 9.79 -16.73 7.13
C LEU A 32 9.94 -17.60 5.89
N TYR A 33 9.08 -17.41 4.89
CA TYR A 33 9.17 -18.13 3.61
C TYR A 33 10.55 -17.93 2.96
N THR A 34 11.05 -16.70 2.91
CA THR A 34 12.38 -16.38 2.35
C THR A 34 13.51 -17.10 3.10
N CYS A 35 13.47 -17.10 4.44
CA CYS A 35 14.51 -17.70 5.28
C CYS A 35 14.56 -19.23 5.17
N PHE A 36 13.40 -19.88 5.00
CA PHE A 36 13.31 -21.34 4.91
C PHE A 36 13.34 -21.88 3.47
N SER A 37 13.41 -21.01 2.46
CA SER A 37 13.52 -21.41 1.06
C SER A 37 14.94 -21.88 0.73
N PRO A 38 15.12 -23.13 0.27
CA PRO A 38 16.46 -23.72 0.09
C PRO A 38 17.16 -23.26 -1.20
N ASP A 39 16.41 -22.98 -2.28
CA ASP A 39 16.97 -22.93 -3.65
C ASP A 39 16.79 -21.57 -4.33
N LEU A 40 17.59 -21.31 -5.38
CA LEU A 40 17.44 -20.14 -6.26
C LEU A 40 16.14 -20.19 -7.07
N GLU A 41 15.59 -21.36 -7.36
CA GLU A 41 14.28 -21.50 -8.02
C GLU A 41 13.15 -20.89 -7.17
N SER A 42 13.36 -20.78 -5.85
CA SER A 42 12.41 -20.14 -4.93
C SER A 42 12.28 -18.64 -5.17
N LEU A 43 13.24 -18.00 -5.85
CA LEU A 43 13.20 -16.56 -6.16
C LEU A 43 11.98 -16.17 -6.97
N GLN A 44 11.56 -17.01 -7.92
CA GLN A 44 10.34 -16.77 -8.68
C GLN A 44 9.11 -16.68 -7.78
N TYR A 45 9.03 -17.56 -6.78
CA TYR A 45 7.91 -17.58 -5.84
C TYR A 45 7.97 -16.42 -4.86
N ILE A 46 9.16 -16.08 -4.36
CA ILE A 46 9.36 -14.90 -3.49
C ILE A 46 8.96 -13.63 -4.24
N SER A 47 9.37 -13.49 -5.51
CA SER A 47 8.99 -12.35 -6.36
C SER A 47 7.47 -12.25 -6.50
N ARG A 48 6.80 -13.38 -6.79
CA ARG A 48 5.33 -13.42 -6.86
C ARG A 48 4.68 -13.06 -5.53
N ILE A 49 5.17 -13.59 -4.41
CA ILE A 49 4.63 -13.23 -3.08
C ILE A 49 4.75 -11.72 -2.86
N ILE A 50 5.88 -11.12 -3.23
CA ILE A 50 6.06 -9.67 -3.10
C ILE A 50 5.09 -8.92 -4.01
N GLU A 51 5.05 -9.20 -5.30
CA GLU A 51 4.23 -8.44 -6.26
C GLU A 51 2.72 -8.60 -6.02
N PHE A 52 2.25 -9.80 -5.68
CA PHE A 52 0.82 -10.11 -5.59
C PHE A 52 0.26 -10.01 -4.17
N VAL A 53 1.09 -10.06 -3.14
CA VAL A 53 0.63 -10.05 -1.74
C VAL A 53 1.22 -8.88 -0.96
N VAL A 54 2.54 -8.75 -0.91
CA VAL A 54 3.20 -7.75 -0.05
C VAL A 54 3.04 -6.33 -0.63
N CYS A 55 3.21 -6.12 -1.93
CA CYS A 55 3.06 -4.80 -2.52
C CYS A 55 1.62 -4.28 -2.42
N PRO A 56 0.59 -5.07 -2.72
CA PRO A 56 -0.79 -4.62 -2.60
C PRO A 56 -1.25 -4.36 -1.17
N ILE A 57 -0.69 -5.07 -0.17
CA ILE A 57 -1.04 -4.84 1.24
C ILE A 57 -0.62 -3.45 1.74
N ALA A 58 0.24 -2.72 1.01
CA ALA A 58 0.52 -1.31 1.28
C ALA A 58 -0.73 -0.43 1.24
N ALA A 59 -1.78 -0.85 0.54
CA ALA A 59 -3.09 -0.18 0.53
C ALA A 59 -3.86 -0.34 1.85
N TRP A 60 -3.55 -1.35 2.66
CA TRP A 60 -4.39 -1.76 3.80
C TRP A 60 -4.66 -0.62 4.77
N TRP A 61 -3.63 -0.02 5.36
CA TRP A 61 -3.82 1.08 6.30
C TRP A 61 -4.45 2.31 5.66
N SER A 62 -4.17 2.58 4.38
CA SER A 62 -4.79 3.70 3.66
C SER A 62 -6.32 3.58 3.56
N VAL A 63 -6.83 2.34 3.53
CA VAL A 63 -8.26 2.02 3.49
C VAL A 63 -8.86 2.04 4.91
N TYR A 64 -8.22 1.37 5.87
CA TYR A 64 -8.74 1.24 7.24
C TYR A 64 -8.65 2.51 8.09
N LEU A 65 -7.75 3.45 7.77
CA LEU A 65 -7.66 4.77 8.44
C LEU A 65 -8.96 5.59 8.38
N PHE A 66 -9.86 5.25 7.45
CA PHE A 66 -11.12 5.93 7.23
C PHE A 66 -12.35 5.05 7.54
N LEU A 67 -12.16 3.87 8.17
CA LEU A 67 -13.24 2.93 8.48
C LEU A 67 -14.37 3.58 9.30
N ASN A 68 -14.04 4.29 10.37
CA ASN A 68 -15.04 4.95 11.22
C ASN A 68 -15.88 5.99 10.45
N HIS A 69 -15.27 6.66 9.46
CA HIS A 69 -16.00 7.60 8.60
C HIS A 69 -16.98 6.92 7.64
N SER A 70 -16.71 5.67 7.25
CA SER A 70 -17.64 4.88 6.42
C SER A 70 -18.82 4.30 7.21
N VAL A 71 -18.60 3.97 8.49
CA VAL A 71 -19.61 3.36 9.37
C VAL A 71 -20.58 4.40 9.96
N ASP A 72 -20.14 5.65 10.17
CA ASP A 72 -21.02 6.71 10.70
C ASP A 72 -22.23 7.01 9.82
N LYS A 73 -22.22 6.61 8.54
CA LYS A 73 -23.38 6.73 7.65
C LYS A 73 -24.59 5.93 8.10
N ASP A 74 -24.40 4.86 8.86
CA ASP A 74 -25.49 4.02 9.36
C ASP A 74 -25.94 4.40 10.78
N LYS A 75 -25.21 5.28 11.48
CA LYS A 75 -25.48 5.62 12.89
C LYS A 75 -25.75 7.10 13.18
N THR A 76 -25.45 8.03 12.28
CA THR A 76 -25.71 9.47 12.51
C THR A 76 -27.01 9.95 11.87
N ALA A 77 -28.13 9.35 12.32
CA ALA A 77 -29.36 10.13 12.50
C ALA A 77 -29.32 10.90 13.83
N GLU A 78 -28.49 10.51 14.80
CA GLU A 78 -28.42 11.19 16.08
C GLU A 78 -26.99 11.23 16.65
N LEU A 79 -26.60 12.44 17.08
CA LEU A 79 -25.56 12.76 18.08
C LEU A 79 -24.15 13.17 17.61
N THR A 80 -23.90 14.46 17.87
CA THR A 80 -22.65 15.22 18.03
C THR A 80 -21.90 15.72 16.79
N PRO A 81 -22.15 16.99 16.37
CA PRO A 81 -21.51 17.62 15.20
C PRO A 81 -20.06 18.10 15.42
N ASN A 82 -19.42 17.81 16.58
CA ASN A 82 -18.22 18.54 17.00
C ASN A 82 -16.88 17.77 17.01
N SER A 83 -16.81 16.48 16.65
CA SER A 83 -15.57 15.69 16.81
C SER A 83 -14.76 15.40 15.54
N SER A 84 -15.35 15.48 14.34
CA SER A 84 -14.74 14.89 13.13
C SER A 84 -14.15 15.82 12.03
N PRO A 85 -14.18 17.17 12.08
CA PRO A 85 -13.72 17.98 10.93
C PRO A 85 -12.20 18.09 10.80
N SER A 86 -11.43 17.84 11.87
CA SER A 86 -9.96 17.95 11.85
C SER A 86 -9.26 16.73 11.25
N ILE A 87 -9.85 15.53 11.39
CA ILE A 87 -9.22 14.24 11.01
C ILE A 87 -9.08 14.09 9.49
N LEU A 88 -10.06 14.60 8.72
CA LEU A 88 -10.06 14.57 7.25
C LEU A 88 -9.03 15.56 6.65
N SER A 89 -8.83 16.73 7.27
CA SER A 89 -7.85 17.72 6.79
C SER A 89 -6.38 17.24 6.84
N TYR A 90 -6.08 16.22 7.65
CA TYR A 90 -4.75 15.61 7.74
C TYR A 90 -4.69 14.24 7.04
N GLY A 91 -5.68 13.88 6.21
CA GLY A 91 -5.80 12.54 5.62
C GLY A 91 -4.55 12.08 4.87
N LEU A 92 -3.98 12.94 4.02
CA LEU A 92 -2.76 12.61 3.27
C LEU A 92 -1.55 12.40 4.19
N ILE A 93 -1.42 13.23 5.23
CA ILE A 93 -0.31 13.12 6.20
C ILE A 93 -0.48 11.85 7.03
N ARG A 94 -1.69 11.52 7.48
CA ARG A 94 -2.02 10.26 8.19
C ARG A 94 -1.65 9.04 7.36
N VAL A 95 -2.11 8.99 6.11
CA VAL A 95 -1.79 7.89 5.18
C VAL A 95 -0.29 7.77 4.98
N THR A 96 0.39 8.90 4.74
CA THR A 96 1.85 8.90 4.53
C THR A 96 2.61 8.46 5.78
N SER A 97 2.20 8.85 6.99
CA SER A 97 2.83 8.40 8.23
C SER A 97 2.72 6.88 8.42
N PHE A 98 1.55 6.30 8.17
CA PHE A 98 1.37 4.85 8.22
C PHE A 98 2.14 4.15 7.10
N PHE A 99 2.16 4.72 5.89
CA PHE A 99 2.96 4.18 4.79
C PHE A 99 4.46 4.13 5.13
N LEU A 100 5.01 5.13 5.83
CA LEU A 100 6.42 5.10 6.25
C LEU A 100 6.71 3.96 7.25
N ILE A 101 5.78 3.64 8.14
CA ILE A 101 5.90 2.49 9.06
C ILE A 101 5.89 1.19 8.25
N PHE A 102 4.99 1.09 7.26
CA PHE A 102 4.92 -0.07 6.37
C PHE A 102 6.22 -0.21 5.59
N LEU A 103 6.73 0.89 5.05
CA LEU A 103 7.96 0.93 4.28
C LEU A 103 9.15 0.45 5.10
N ALA A 104 9.24 0.81 6.38
CA ALA A 104 10.28 0.29 7.27
C ALA A 104 10.23 -1.24 7.39
N ALA A 105 9.07 -1.83 7.65
CA ALA A 105 8.90 -3.29 7.69
C ALA A 105 9.16 -3.95 6.33
N PHE A 106 8.74 -3.30 5.24
CA PHE A 106 8.99 -3.75 3.89
C PHE A 106 10.49 -3.79 3.56
N PHE A 107 11.26 -2.78 3.98
CA PHE A 107 12.72 -2.78 3.82
C PHE A 107 13.39 -3.88 4.64
N VAL A 108 12.88 -4.23 5.82
CA VAL A 108 13.38 -5.41 6.57
C VAL A 108 13.25 -6.66 5.71
N LEU A 109 12.11 -6.88 5.06
CA LEU A 109 11.94 -8.00 4.12
C LEU A 109 12.94 -7.94 2.95
N LEU A 110 13.11 -6.77 2.30
CA LEU A 110 14.06 -6.65 1.19
C LEU A 110 15.51 -6.93 1.62
N ILE A 111 15.88 -6.50 2.82
CA ILE A 111 17.18 -6.80 3.42
C ILE A 111 17.30 -8.31 3.68
N SER A 112 16.28 -8.95 4.25
CA SER A 112 16.28 -10.41 4.46
C SER A 112 16.50 -11.18 3.17
N ILE A 113 15.86 -10.77 2.06
CA ILE A 113 16.06 -11.39 0.73
C ILE A 113 17.51 -11.20 0.27
N THR A 114 18.04 -9.98 0.39
CA THR A 114 19.40 -9.65 -0.04
C THR A 114 20.45 -10.42 0.78
N LEU A 115 20.23 -10.61 2.08
CA LEU A 115 21.11 -11.39 2.95
C LEU A 115 21.05 -12.89 2.63
N ARG A 116 19.88 -13.40 2.25
CA ARG A 116 19.70 -14.81 1.87
C ARG A 116 20.31 -15.12 0.52
N TYR A 117 20.19 -14.21 -0.45
CA TYR A 117 20.65 -14.38 -1.82
C TYR A 117 21.58 -13.21 -2.23
N PRO A 118 22.81 -13.17 -1.69
CA PRO A 118 23.70 -12.02 -1.85
C PRO A 118 24.19 -11.82 -3.29
N TYR A 119 24.78 -10.65 -3.52
CA TYR A 119 25.40 -10.26 -4.79
C TYR A 119 26.35 -11.36 -5.32
N PRO A 120 26.35 -11.66 -6.64
CA PRO A 120 25.76 -10.89 -7.75
C PRO A 120 24.28 -11.18 -8.03
N TYR A 121 23.64 -12.09 -7.29
CA TYR A 121 22.30 -12.57 -7.62
C TYR A 121 21.20 -11.56 -7.34
N ILE A 122 21.22 -10.91 -6.17
CA ILE A 122 20.21 -9.91 -5.79
C ILE A 122 20.90 -8.71 -5.14
N SER A 123 20.47 -7.52 -5.55
CA SER A 123 20.89 -6.26 -4.92
C SER A 123 19.69 -5.56 -4.29
N LEU A 124 19.88 -5.01 -3.08
CA LEU A 124 18.86 -4.21 -2.41
C LEU A 124 18.41 -3.02 -3.28
N PHE A 125 19.34 -2.46 -4.06
CA PHE A 125 19.05 -1.38 -5.00
C PHE A 125 18.05 -1.82 -6.08
N ASN A 126 18.28 -2.99 -6.71
CA ASN A 126 17.36 -3.54 -7.71
C ASN A 126 15.98 -3.78 -7.09
N LEU A 127 15.91 -4.47 -5.94
CA LEU A 127 14.65 -4.74 -5.24
C LEU A 127 13.87 -3.46 -4.92
N THR A 128 14.58 -2.42 -4.49
CA THR A 128 13.97 -1.13 -4.14
C THR A 128 13.31 -0.49 -5.36
N ILE A 129 14.00 -0.44 -6.51
CA ILE A 129 13.44 0.13 -7.73
C ILE A 129 12.29 -0.71 -8.27
N ILE A 130 12.38 -2.03 -8.17
CA ILE A 130 11.33 -2.94 -8.66
C ILE A 130 10.05 -2.79 -7.83
N TYR A 131 10.15 -2.83 -6.49
CA TYR A 131 8.98 -3.02 -5.65
C TYR A 131 8.51 -1.79 -4.87
N ALA A 132 9.40 -0.88 -4.45
CA ALA A 132 8.97 0.29 -3.67
C ALA A 132 7.98 1.19 -4.45
N PRO A 133 8.18 1.46 -5.75
CA PRO A 133 7.18 2.18 -6.55
C PRO A 133 5.80 1.53 -6.59
N GLN A 134 5.75 0.19 -6.59
CA GLN A 134 4.48 -0.54 -6.57
C GLN A 134 3.76 -0.33 -5.24
N THR A 135 4.47 -0.41 -4.11
CA THR A 135 3.88 -0.19 -2.78
C THR A 135 3.36 1.24 -2.62
N VAL A 136 4.10 2.23 -3.13
CA VAL A 136 3.68 3.64 -3.17
C VAL A 136 2.38 3.78 -3.97
N LEU A 137 2.30 3.19 -5.17
CA LEU A 137 1.10 3.26 -5.98
C LEU A 137 -0.10 2.59 -5.31
N TYR A 138 0.05 1.38 -4.77
CA TYR A 138 -1.03 0.69 -4.07
C TYR A 138 -1.53 1.47 -2.85
N CYS A 139 -0.62 2.06 -2.07
CA CYS A 139 -1.00 2.90 -0.93
C CYS A 139 -1.90 4.07 -1.34
N TYR A 140 -1.47 4.85 -2.33
CA TYR A 140 -2.24 6.02 -2.75
C TYR A 140 -3.46 5.68 -3.60
N LEU A 141 -3.48 4.54 -4.28
CA LEU A 141 -4.67 3.98 -4.92
C LEU A 141 -5.71 3.59 -3.87
N GLY A 142 -5.31 2.88 -2.81
CA GLY A 142 -6.20 2.54 -1.70
C GLY A 142 -6.80 3.79 -1.04
N PHE A 143 -5.96 4.80 -0.77
CA PHE A 143 -6.41 6.09 -0.26
C PHE A 143 -7.42 6.77 -1.19
N PHE A 144 -7.09 6.90 -2.48
CA PHE A 144 -7.96 7.54 -3.46
C PHE A 144 -9.32 6.84 -3.56
N LEU A 145 -9.31 5.51 -3.69
CA LEU A 145 -10.54 4.70 -3.78
C LEU A 145 -11.37 4.83 -2.50
N MET A 146 -10.73 4.78 -1.33
CA MET A 146 -11.44 4.89 -0.04
C MET A 146 -12.08 6.27 0.13
N VAL A 147 -11.37 7.34 -0.21
CA VAL A 147 -11.93 8.70 -0.20
C VAL A 147 -13.07 8.83 -1.20
N LEU A 148 -12.93 8.25 -2.40
CA LEU A 148 -13.95 8.33 -3.44
C LEU A 148 -15.24 7.58 -3.02
N SER A 149 -15.10 6.32 -2.61
CA SER A 149 -16.20 5.39 -2.34
C SER A 149 -16.85 5.59 -0.97
N ARG A 150 -16.09 6.01 0.04
CA ARG A 150 -16.48 5.99 1.47
C ARG A 150 -17.00 4.63 1.94
N ASN A 151 -16.54 3.55 1.31
CA ASN A 151 -16.92 2.19 1.65
C ASN A 151 -15.69 1.31 1.48
N ILE A 152 -15.28 0.63 2.56
CA ILE A 152 -14.11 -0.23 2.61
C ILE A 152 -14.17 -1.41 1.63
N ALA A 153 -15.36 -1.94 1.36
CA ALA A 153 -15.54 -3.08 0.48
C ALA A 153 -15.14 -2.73 -0.97
N ILE A 154 -15.34 -1.49 -1.41
CA ILE A 154 -15.07 -1.07 -2.79
C ILE A 154 -13.56 -1.07 -3.12
N PRO A 155 -12.69 -0.37 -2.36
CA PRO A 155 -11.24 -0.43 -2.56
C PRO A 155 -10.72 -1.86 -2.49
N LEU A 156 -11.14 -2.65 -1.49
CA LEU A 156 -10.70 -4.02 -1.32
C LEU A 156 -11.11 -4.89 -2.51
N PHE A 157 -12.36 -4.79 -2.96
CA PHE A 157 -12.86 -5.54 -4.11
C PHE A 157 -12.11 -5.19 -5.40
N ILE A 158 -11.89 -3.90 -5.67
CA ILE A 158 -11.15 -3.46 -6.87
C ILE A 158 -9.71 -3.97 -6.83
N LEU A 159 -9.03 -3.83 -5.69
CA LEU A 159 -7.64 -4.28 -5.54
C LEU A 159 -7.53 -5.80 -5.67
N LEU A 160 -8.38 -6.56 -4.97
CA LEU A 160 -8.40 -8.03 -5.04
C LEU A 160 -8.71 -8.51 -6.45
N THR A 161 -9.69 -7.90 -7.12
CA THR A 161 -10.03 -8.25 -8.51
C THR A 161 -8.86 -7.99 -9.44
N TYR A 162 -8.19 -6.84 -9.31
CA TYR A 162 -7.00 -6.52 -10.11
C TYR A 162 -5.90 -7.57 -9.89
N ILE A 163 -5.57 -7.89 -8.63
CA ILE A 163 -4.52 -8.86 -8.28
C ILE A 163 -4.87 -10.24 -8.83
N ALA A 164 -6.10 -10.71 -8.62
CA ALA A 164 -6.55 -12.03 -9.07
C ALA A 164 -6.52 -12.15 -10.60
N VAL A 165 -7.03 -11.14 -11.31
CA VAL A 165 -6.98 -11.11 -12.78
C VAL A 165 -5.54 -11.10 -13.26
N LYS A 166 -4.65 -10.33 -12.62
CA LYS A 166 -3.22 -10.30 -12.98
C LYS A 166 -2.50 -11.60 -12.71
N TYR A 167 -2.80 -12.25 -11.60
CA TYR A 167 -2.21 -13.52 -11.22
C TYR A 167 -2.60 -14.61 -12.24
N TRP A 168 -3.87 -14.62 -12.66
CA TRP A 168 -4.37 -15.63 -13.59
C TRP A 168 -3.96 -15.40 -15.04
N THR A 169 -3.98 -14.14 -15.48
CA THR A 169 -3.71 -13.83 -16.88
C THR A 169 -2.22 -13.77 -17.19
N THR A 170 -1.37 -13.36 -16.23
CA THR A 170 0.07 -13.07 -16.42
C THR A 170 0.37 -12.17 -17.64
N ARG A 171 -0.65 -11.55 -18.22
CA ARG A 171 -0.58 -10.75 -19.44
C ARG A 171 -0.52 -9.28 -19.06
N ASP A 172 0.20 -8.54 -19.89
CA ASP A 172 0.08 -7.10 -19.91
C ASP A 172 -1.36 -6.73 -20.31
N ILE A 173 -2.07 -6.00 -19.43
CA ILE A 173 -3.36 -5.43 -19.78
C ILE A 173 -3.04 -4.19 -20.62
N SER A 174 -3.83 -3.96 -21.66
CA SER A 174 -3.57 -2.89 -22.64
C SER A 174 -3.57 -1.47 -22.06
N ILE A 175 -4.09 -1.26 -20.85
CA ILE A 175 -4.26 0.06 -20.23
C ILE A 175 -3.06 0.42 -19.36
N TYR A 176 -2.73 -0.39 -18.34
CA TYR A 176 -1.60 -0.16 -17.44
C TYR A 176 -1.35 -1.38 -16.54
N ASN A 177 -0.08 -1.66 -16.23
CA ASN A 177 0.30 -2.74 -15.31
C ASN A 177 1.12 -2.15 -14.18
N VAL A 178 0.70 -2.37 -12.94
CA VAL A 178 1.46 -1.98 -11.75
C VAL A 178 2.65 -2.90 -11.51
N MET A 179 2.46 -4.19 -11.77
CA MET A 179 3.39 -5.28 -11.48
C MET A 179 4.47 -5.38 -12.56
N SER A 180 5.70 -5.66 -12.15
CA SER A 180 6.84 -5.85 -13.06
C SER A 180 6.94 -7.26 -13.64
N PHE A 181 6.33 -8.26 -13.01
CA PHE A 181 6.49 -9.68 -13.30
C PHE A 181 7.97 -10.09 -13.40
N SER A 182 8.84 -9.50 -12.56
CA SER A 182 10.27 -9.78 -12.57
C SER A 182 10.55 -11.06 -11.81
N ILE A 183 10.67 -12.16 -12.54
CA ILE A 183 10.89 -13.50 -11.98
C ILE A 183 12.27 -13.64 -11.33
N ASP A 184 13.26 -12.96 -11.89
CA ASP A 184 14.67 -12.99 -11.51
C ASP A 184 15.09 -11.87 -10.56
N MET A 185 14.17 -10.95 -10.21
CA MET A 185 14.43 -9.76 -9.39
C MET A 185 15.57 -8.87 -9.93
N GLN A 186 15.78 -8.89 -11.25
CA GLN A 186 16.78 -8.07 -11.92
C GLN A 186 16.18 -6.82 -12.55
N LEU A 187 17.03 -5.83 -12.73
CA LEU A 187 16.62 -4.51 -13.20
C LEU A 187 16.76 -4.42 -14.71
N TYR A 188 15.64 -4.19 -15.39
CA TYR A 188 15.57 -4.00 -16.83
C TYR A 188 15.06 -2.58 -17.15
N PRO A 189 15.44 -1.98 -18.30
CA PRO A 189 14.97 -0.64 -18.68
C PRO A 189 13.44 -0.48 -18.64
N ARG A 190 12.70 -1.53 -19.03
CA ARG A 190 11.23 -1.56 -18.93
C ARG A 190 10.71 -1.41 -17.50
N ILE A 191 11.42 -1.96 -16.51
CA ILE A 191 11.05 -1.90 -15.10
C ILE A 191 11.36 -0.52 -14.53
N ILE A 192 12.48 0.10 -14.94
CA ILE A 192 12.77 1.49 -14.55
C ILE A 192 11.66 2.43 -15.05
N LEU A 193 11.26 2.28 -16.32
CA LEU A 193 10.17 3.07 -16.87
C LEU A 193 8.85 2.81 -16.12
N LEU A 194 8.56 1.56 -15.79
CA LEU A 194 7.38 1.20 -15.01
C LEU A 194 7.42 1.82 -13.60
N ALA A 195 8.56 1.77 -12.92
CA ALA A 195 8.78 2.39 -11.63
C ALA A 195 8.47 3.90 -11.66
N VAL A 196 8.98 4.60 -12.68
CA VAL A 196 8.69 6.04 -12.87
C VAL A 196 7.19 6.27 -13.08
N LYS A 197 6.52 5.47 -13.91
CA LYS A 197 5.07 5.57 -14.12
C LYS A 197 4.28 5.31 -12.84
N ASN A 198 4.68 4.31 -12.05
CA ASN A 198 4.04 3.98 -10.78
C ASN A 198 4.13 5.16 -9.80
N ILE A 199 5.31 5.78 -9.64
CA ILE A 199 5.48 6.96 -8.79
C ILE A 199 4.65 8.14 -9.31
N ALA A 200 4.70 8.44 -10.62
CA ALA A 200 3.96 9.55 -11.20
C ALA A 200 2.44 9.40 -10.99
N LEU A 201 1.91 8.21 -11.23
CA LEU A 201 0.50 7.91 -11.03
C LEU A 201 0.12 7.96 -9.54
N ALA A 202 0.98 7.47 -8.66
CA ALA A 202 0.75 7.51 -7.22
C ALA A 202 0.65 8.96 -6.70
N LEU A 203 1.52 9.84 -7.16
CA LEU A 203 1.47 11.27 -6.83
C LEU A 203 0.18 11.92 -7.35
N ALA A 204 -0.24 11.60 -8.58
CA ALA A 204 -1.49 12.09 -9.14
C ALA A 204 -2.70 11.63 -8.29
N LEU A 205 -2.74 10.35 -7.89
CA LEU A 205 -3.79 9.79 -7.03
C LEU A 205 -3.77 10.41 -5.63
N ALA A 206 -2.59 10.65 -5.06
CA ALA A 206 -2.43 11.31 -3.76
C ALA A 206 -3.02 12.73 -3.78
N VAL A 207 -2.68 13.51 -4.80
CA VAL A 207 -3.19 14.88 -4.98
C VAL A 207 -4.69 14.86 -5.24
N ALA A 208 -5.18 14.00 -6.14
CA ALA A 208 -6.60 13.89 -6.45
C ALA A 208 -7.42 13.46 -5.22
N GLY A 209 -6.95 12.44 -4.49
CA GLY A 209 -7.59 11.97 -3.27
C GLY A 209 -7.65 13.06 -2.21
N HIS A 210 -6.55 13.79 -2.00
CA HIS A 210 -6.51 14.91 -1.07
C HIS A 210 -7.48 16.03 -1.48
N PHE A 211 -7.53 16.37 -2.78
CA PHE A 211 -8.42 17.40 -3.29
C PHE A 211 -9.90 17.06 -3.10
N ILE A 212 -10.30 15.81 -3.38
CA ILE A 212 -11.66 15.32 -3.13
C ILE A 212 -12.00 15.41 -1.64
N LEU A 213 -11.06 14.99 -0.78
CA LEU A 213 -11.21 15.03 0.67
C LEU A 213 -11.46 16.46 1.19
N VAL A 214 -10.69 17.43 0.68
CA VAL A 214 -10.80 18.84 1.06
C VAL A 214 -12.08 19.49 0.53
N ARG A 215 -12.47 19.23 -0.73
CA ARG A 215 -13.70 19.80 -1.31
C ARG A 215 -14.95 19.33 -0.58
N ARG A 216 -14.99 18.08 -0.13
CA ARG A 216 -16.11 17.51 0.62
C ARG A 216 -16.27 18.09 2.04
N LYS A 217 -15.31 18.88 2.53
CA LYS A 217 -15.43 19.66 3.78
C LYS A 217 -16.26 20.94 3.61
N LYS A 218 -16.38 21.46 2.39
CA LYS A 218 -17.02 22.75 2.08
C LYS A 218 -18.51 22.63 1.70
N ILE A 219 -19.05 21.41 1.70
CA ILE A 219 -20.47 21.11 1.49
C ILE A 219 -21.00 20.64 2.83
#